data_AF-A0A9W8I0J7-F1
#
_entry.id   AF-A0A9W8I0J7-F1
#
_cell.length_a   1.000
_cell.length_b   1.000
_cell.length_c   1.000
_cell.angle_alpha   90.00
_cell.angle_beta   90.00
_cell.angle_gamma   90.00
#
_symmetry.space_group_name_H-M   'P 1'
#
loop_
_entity.id
_entity.type
_entity.pdbx_description
1 polymer ?
#
loop_
_entity_poly.entity_id
_entity_poly.type
_entity_poly.pdbx_seq_one_letter_code
_entity_poly.pdbx_strand_id
1 'polypeptide(L)'
;MYITDKRAHSSSHKPEVLFDSKSEHVVPQLVACAAEQEHNESRNLWKHVTKAIRQSNLNDATTYKTAIEEEQRMQAKERESSGAQFKPRFFQLEIDGHYHPQLSLKDIPEDPQAAKEKIVNWIFTKPDGTIQDFEKPEDDPVVLAAATHKRS
;
A
#
# COMPACT_ATOMS: atom_id res chain seq x y z
N MET A 1 -6.48 4.55 24.27
CA MET A 1 -5.20 4.14 24.87
C MET A 1 -4.90 5.10 26.02
N TYR A 2 -4.46 4.58 27.15
CA TYR A 2 -4.15 5.38 28.34
C TYR A 2 -2.68 5.22 28.71
N ILE A 3 -2.09 6.25 29.31
CA ILE A 3 -0.73 6.22 29.84
C ILE A 3 -0.75 6.60 31.33
N THR A 4 0.30 6.21 32.05
CA THR A 4 0.51 6.60 33.44
C THR A 4 1.98 6.93 33.64
N ASP A 5 2.29 8.13 34.13
CA ASP A 5 3.67 8.51 34.43
C ASP A 5 4.17 7.77 35.68
N LYS A 6 5.22 6.95 35.49
CA LYS A 6 5.86 6.16 36.57
C LYS A 6 7.00 6.92 37.27
N ARG A 7 7.43 8.08 36.77
CA ARG A 7 8.50 8.90 37.35
C ARG A 7 8.00 9.79 38.49
N ALA A 8 6.69 10.06 38.51
CA ALA A 8 6.06 10.79 39.59
C ALA A 8 5.97 9.90 40.84
N HIS A 9 6.61 10.31 41.93
CA HIS A 9 6.79 9.52 43.16
C HIS A 9 5.53 9.41 44.04
N SER A 10 4.34 9.70 43.52
CA SER A 10 3.07 9.57 44.27
C SER A 10 2.36 8.27 43.90
N SER A 11 1.94 7.51 44.90
CA SER A 11 1.37 6.16 44.77
C SER A 11 -0.05 6.14 44.16
N SER A 12 -0.62 7.28 43.75
CA SER A 12 -2.03 7.39 43.33
C SER A 12 -2.23 8.11 41.98
N HIS A 13 -1.46 7.76 40.94
CA HIS A 13 -1.66 8.37 39.63
C HIS A 13 -2.82 7.71 38.88
N LYS A 14 -3.79 8.53 38.48
CA LYS A 14 -4.90 8.11 37.61
C LYS A 14 -4.39 8.02 36.16
N PRO A 15 -4.80 6.98 35.40
CA PRO A 15 -4.48 6.90 33.98
C PRO A 15 -5.05 8.09 33.22
N GLU A 16 -4.25 8.71 32.34
CA GLU A 16 -4.67 9.77 31.43
C GLU A 16 -4.81 9.23 30.00
N VAL A 17 -5.69 9.82 29.20
CA VAL A 17 -5.88 9.41 27.80
C VAL A 17 -4.65 9.83 26.99
N LEU A 18 -3.95 8.86 26.40
CA LEU A 18 -2.84 9.10 25.48
C LEU A 18 -3.33 9.26 24.03
N PHE A 19 -4.28 8.43 23.63
CA PHE A 19 -4.78 8.39 22.25
C PHE A 19 -6.20 7.82 22.24
N ASP A 20 -7.14 8.50 21.60
CA ASP A 20 -8.50 8.00 21.40
C ASP A 20 -8.80 7.87 19.90
N SER A 21 -8.82 6.63 19.40
CA SER A 21 -9.08 6.37 17.99
C SER A 21 -10.44 6.88 17.49
N LYS A 22 -11.40 7.13 18.38
CA LYS A 22 -12.72 7.64 18.01
C LYS A 22 -12.73 9.15 17.74
N SER A 23 -11.80 9.89 18.34
CA SER A 23 -11.69 11.34 18.16
C SER A 23 -10.76 11.75 17.02
N GLU A 24 -9.95 10.82 16.51
CA GLU A 24 -8.97 11.10 15.47
C GLU A 24 -9.57 11.14 14.06
N HIS A 25 -8.92 11.93 13.20
CA HIS A 25 -9.28 12.02 11.79
C HIS A 25 -8.42 11.06 10.95
N VAL A 26 -9.09 10.18 10.20
CA VAL A 26 -8.41 9.31 9.24
C VAL A 26 -8.13 10.10 7.96
N VAL A 27 -6.86 10.23 7.61
CA VAL A 27 -6.45 10.81 6.32
C VAL A 27 -6.39 9.68 5.28
N PRO A 28 -7.25 9.69 4.24
CA PRO A 28 -7.21 8.67 3.22
C PRO A 28 -5.94 8.80 2.37
N GLN A 29 -5.43 7.67 1.91
CA GLN A 29 -4.32 7.64 0.95
C GLN A 29 -4.82 8.10 -0.43
N LEU A 30 -4.05 8.97 -1.08
CA LEU A 30 -4.26 9.32 -2.49
C LEU A 30 -3.72 8.19 -3.37
N VAL A 31 -4.56 7.71 -4.29
CA VAL A 31 -4.23 6.61 -5.20
C VAL A 31 -4.69 6.99 -6.60
N ALA A 32 -3.82 6.77 -7.58
CA ALA A 32 -4.13 7.00 -8.99
C ALA A 32 -5.31 6.14 -9.45
N CYS A 33 -6.03 6.56 -10.48
CA CYS A 33 -7.15 5.76 -11.00
C CYS A 33 -6.67 4.43 -11.61
N ALA A 34 -7.56 3.45 -11.74
CA ALA A 34 -7.20 2.12 -12.25
C ALA A 34 -6.60 2.12 -13.67
N ALA A 35 -6.87 3.16 -14.48
CA ALA A 35 -6.27 3.31 -15.81
C ALA A 35 -4.82 3.83 -15.76
N GLU A 36 -4.46 4.54 -14.69
CA GLU A 36 -3.11 5.03 -14.45
C GLU A 36 -2.23 3.99 -13.75
N GLN A 37 -2.82 3.01 -13.07
CA GLN A 37 -2.08 1.94 -12.38
C GLN A 37 -1.57 0.85 -13.34
N GLU A 38 -0.39 0.31 -13.04
CA GLU A 38 0.13 -0.89 -13.69
C GLU A 38 -0.73 -2.13 -13.38
N HIS A 39 -0.65 -3.15 -14.25
CA HIS A 39 -1.45 -4.37 -14.14
C HIS A 39 -1.29 -5.12 -12.80
N ASN A 40 -0.11 -5.04 -12.18
CA ASN A 40 0.30 -5.74 -10.98
C ASN A 40 0.16 -4.88 -9.71
N GLU A 41 -0.34 -3.65 -9.83
CA GLU A 41 -0.70 -2.84 -8.68
C GLU A 41 -1.96 -3.38 -8.02
N SER A 42 -2.00 -3.33 -6.69
CA SER A 42 -2.97 -4.12 -5.92
C SER A 42 -4.43 -3.80 -6.26
N ARG A 43 -4.81 -2.52 -6.40
CA ARG A 43 -6.20 -2.19 -6.73
C ARG A 43 -6.57 -2.65 -8.12
N ASN A 44 -5.71 -2.43 -9.11
CA ASN A 44 -5.96 -2.86 -10.49
C ASN A 44 -6.01 -4.39 -10.62
N LEU A 45 -5.05 -5.10 -10.02
CA LEU A 45 -4.95 -6.56 -10.05
C LEU A 45 -6.18 -7.21 -9.39
N TRP A 46 -6.62 -6.70 -8.24
CA TRP A 46 -7.70 -7.28 -7.45
C TRP A 46 -9.08 -6.65 -7.71
N LYS A 47 -9.23 -5.76 -8.71
CA LYS A 47 -10.48 -5.00 -8.96
C LYS A 47 -11.71 -5.89 -9.14
N HIS A 48 -11.58 -7.01 -9.84
CA HIS A 48 -12.70 -7.90 -10.11
C HIS A 48 -13.09 -8.74 -8.89
N VAL A 49 -12.10 -9.24 -8.14
CA VAL A 49 -12.31 -9.95 -6.88
C VAL A 49 -13.00 -9.06 -5.86
N THR A 50 -12.48 -7.84 -5.67
CA THR A 50 -13.03 -6.89 -4.71
C THR A 50 -14.43 -6.42 -5.10
N LYS A 51 -14.70 -6.19 -6.40
CA LYS A 51 -16.05 -5.91 -6.90
C LYS A 51 -17.04 -7.05 -6.61
N ALA A 52 -16.65 -8.29 -6.86
CA ALA A 52 -17.49 -9.46 -6.60
C ALA A 52 -17.78 -9.64 -5.11
N ILE A 53 -16.77 -9.46 -4.24
CA ILE A 53 -16.94 -9.48 -2.78
C ILE A 53 -17.94 -8.41 -2.33
N ARG A 54 -17.84 -7.18 -2.85
CA ARG A 54 -18.80 -6.09 -2.53
C ARG A 54 -20.22 -6.44 -2.93
N GLN A 55 -20.39 -7.17 -4.04
CA GLN A 55 -21.69 -7.65 -4.51
C GLN A 55 -22.15 -8.93 -3.80
N SER A 56 -21.40 -9.42 -2.80
CA SER A 56 -21.62 -10.70 -2.12
C SER A 56 -21.66 -11.90 -3.07
N ASN A 57 -21.05 -11.78 -4.26
CA ASN A 57 -20.94 -12.87 -5.23
C ASN A 57 -19.63 -13.64 -5.02
N LEU A 58 -19.67 -14.59 -4.09
CA LEU A 58 -18.50 -15.39 -3.71
C LEU A 58 -18.04 -16.36 -4.81
N ASN A 59 -18.94 -16.75 -5.71
CA ASN A 59 -18.61 -17.60 -6.85
C ASN A 59 -17.66 -16.85 -7.80
N ASP A 60 -18.06 -15.65 -8.23
CA ASP A 60 -17.23 -14.81 -9.10
C ASP A 60 -15.92 -14.40 -8.39
N ALA A 61 -15.98 -14.07 -7.10
CA ALA A 61 -14.78 -13.74 -6.33
C ALA A 61 -13.77 -14.90 -6.33
N THR A 62 -14.24 -16.13 -6.16
CA THR A 62 -13.41 -17.34 -6.25
C THR A 62 -12.83 -17.50 -7.64
N THR A 63 -13.66 -17.39 -8.69
CA THR A 63 -13.20 -17.51 -10.09
C THR A 63 -12.11 -16.51 -10.41
N TYR A 64 -12.29 -15.23 -10.09
CA TYR A 64 -11.29 -14.19 -10.35
C TYR A 64 -10.02 -14.39 -9.52
N LYS A 65 -10.15 -14.77 -8.24
CA LYS A 65 -8.99 -15.07 -7.39
C LYS A 65 -8.18 -16.24 -7.94
N THR A 66 -8.85 -17.33 -8.33
CA THR A 66 -8.20 -18.51 -8.90
C THR A 66 -7.47 -18.18 -10.20
N ALA A 67 -8.05 -17.33 -11.06
CA ALA A 67 -7.38 -16.90 -12.29
C ALA A 67 -6.05 -16.17 -12.00
N ILE A 68 -6.04 -15.21 -11.05
CA ILE A 68 -4.84 -14.49 -10.64
C ILE A 68 -3.78 -15.45 -10.06
N GLU A 69 -4.19 -16.36 -9.17
CA GLU A 69 -3.28 -17.31 -8.52
C GLU A 69 -2.69 -18.33 -9.50
N GLU A 70 -3.47 -18.80 -10.47
CA GLU A 70 -2.97 -19.71 -11.51
C GLU A 70 -1.99 -19.02 -12.45
N GLU A 71 -2.26 -17.77 -12.85
CA GLU A 71 -1.32 -16.99 -13.66
C GLU A 71 0.02 -16.81 -12.93
N GLN A 72 -0.01 -16.43 -11.65
CA GLN A 72 1.21 -16.32 -10.84
C GLN A 72 1.93 -17.66 -10.66
N ARG A 73 1.19 -18.76 -10.55
CA ARG A 73 1.74 -20.12 -10.47
C ARG A 73 2.42 -20.53 -11.78
N MET A 74 1.85 -20.20 -12.92
CA MET A 74 2.47 -20.43 -14.22
C MET A 74 3.75 -19.61 -14.38
N GLN A 75 3.71 -18.31 -14.04
CA GLN A 75 4.90 -17.45 -14.08
C GLN A 75 6.02 -17.93 -13.13
N ALA A 76 5.67 -18.51 -11.99
CA ALA A 76 6.65 -19.13 -11.08
C ALA A 76 7.29 -20.39 -11.71
N LYS A 77 6.49 -21.28 -12.30
CA LYS A 77 6.98 -22.47 -13.00
C LYS A 77 7.87 -22.12 -14.18
N GLU A 78 7.50 -21.12 -14.96
CA GLU A 78 8.30 -20.65 -16.10
C GLU A 78 9.67 -20.18 -15.62
N ARG A 79 9.72 -19.32 -14.59
CA ARG A 79 10.97 -18.85 -13.99
C ARG A 79 11.85 -20.01 -13.47
N GLU A 80 11.25 -20.98 -12.79
CA GLU A 80 11.98 -22.16 -12.32
C GLU A 80 12.56 -22.97 -13.49
N SER A 81 11.74 -23.22 -14.53
CA SER A 81 12.16 -23.96 -15.71
C SER A 81 13.27 -23.28 -16.51
N SER A 82 13.30 -21.95 -16.51
CA SER A 82 14.33 -21.14 -17.16
C SER A 82 15.55 -20.87 -16.26
N GLY A 83 15.54 -21.33 -15.00
CA GLY A 83 16.56 -21.00 -13.99
C GLY A 83 16.59 -19.52 -13.60
N ALA A 84 15.55 -18.75 -13.90
CA ALA A 84 15.46 -17.33 -13.57
C ALA A 84 15.01 -17.15 -12.11
N GLN A 85 15.68 -16.26 -11.39
CA GLN A 85 15.29 -15.88 -10.03
C GLN A 85 14.32 -14.70 -10.03
N PHE A 86 13.37 -14.69 -9.10
CA PHE A 86 12.53 -13.52 -8.89
C PHE A 86 13.34 -12.38 -8.27
N LYS A 87 13.36 -11.21 -8.94
CA LYS A 87 13.95 -9.98 -8.43
C LYS A 87 12.84 -8.98 -8.10
N PRO A 88 12.66 -8.58 -6.82
CA PRO A 88 11.71 -7.53 -6.47
C PRO A 88 12.10 -6.19 -7.12
N ARG A 89 11.09 -5.41 -7.54
CA ARG A 89 11.30 -4.13 -8.23
C ARG A 89 11.86 -3.04 -7.31
N PHE A 90 11.34 -2.93 -6.10
CA PHE A 90 11.62 -1.80 -5.20
C PHE A 90 12.54 -2.14 -4.02
N PHE A 91 12.78 -3.43 -3.77
CA PHE A 91 13.53 -3.89 -2.60
C PHE A 91 14.64 -4.85 -3.01
N GLN A 92 15.70 -4.89 -2.22
CA GLN A 92 16.82 -5.82 -2.38
C GLN A 92 17.14 -6.48 -1.04
N LEU A 93 17.51 -7.76 -1.08
CA LEU A 93 17.99 -8.46 0.10
C LEU A 93 19.43 -8.03 0.37
N GLU A 94 19.69 -7.47 1.54
CA GLU A 94 21.05 -7.08 1.95
C GLU A 94 21.73 -8.14 2.82
N ILE A 95 22.99 -7.88 3.16
CA ILE A 95 23.88 -8.79 3.90
C ILE A 95 23.34 -9.10 5.30
N ASP A 96 22.55 -8.18 5.86
CA ASP A 96 21.90 -8.35 7.16
C ASP A 96 20.71 -9.34 7.12
N GLY A 97 20.37 -9.87 5.95
CA GLY A 97 19.26 -10.80 5.75
C GLY A 97 17.90 -10.12 5.66
N HIS A 98 17.85 -8.80 5.58
CA HIS A 98 16.63 -8.02 5.47
C HIS A 98 16.47 -7.39 4.09
N TYR A 99 15.22 -7.14 3.71
CA TYR A 99 14.91 -6.40 2.48
C TYR A 99 14.96 -4.90 2.76
N HIS A 100 15.79 -4.19 2.01
CA HIS A 100 15.89 -2.74 2.06
C HIS A 100 15.42 -2.12 0.73
N PRO A 101 14.87 -0.89 0.75
CA PRO A 101 14.54 -0.17 -0.47
C PRO A 101 15.78 -0.02 -1.35
N GLN A 102 15.62 -0.22 -2.66
CA GLN A 102 16.70 0.04 -3.63
C GLN A 102 17.00 1.55 -3.77
N LEU A 103 16.12 2.41 -3.23
CA LEU A 103 16.38 3.85 -3.09
C LEU A 103 17.16 4.12 -1.81
N SER A 104 18.42 4.57 -1.92
CA SER A 104 19.21 4.92 -0.74
C SER A 104 18.77 6.25 -0.15
N LEU A 105 18.65 6.32 1.18
CA LEU A 105 18.35 7.57 1.90
C LEU A 105 19.41 8.65 1.64
N LYS A 106 20.67 8.26 1.40
CA LYS A 106 21.78 9.19 1.10
C LYS A 106 21.60 9.88 -0.26
N ASP A 107 20.84 9.26 -1.15
CA ASP A 107 20.59 9.81 -2.47
C ASP A 107 19.40 10.77 -2.45
N ILE A 108 18.62 10.81 -1.36
CA ILE A 108 17.46 11.72 -1.24
C ILE A 108 17.96 13.13 -0.93
N PRO A 109 17.60 14.14 -1.74
CA PRO A 109 17.92 15.54 -1.45
C PRO A 109 17.40 15.99 -0.07
N GLU A 110 18.10 16.93 0.57
CA GLU A 110 17.61 17.56 1.80
C GLU A 110 16.41 18.49 1.54
N ASP A 111 16.35 19.07 0.33
CA ASP A 111 15.22 19.89 -0.08
C ASP A 111 13.94 19.04 -0.15
N PRO A 112 12.88 19.39 0.61
CA PRO A 112 11.68 18.57 0.69
C PRO A 112 10.97 18.36 -0.65
N GLN A 113 11.02 19.35 -1.54
CA GLN A 113 10.34 19.30 -2.83
C GLN A 113 11.10 18.37 -3.78
N ALA A 114 12.43 18.52 -3.88
CA ALA A 114 13.28 17.63 -4.65
C ALA A 114 13.28 16.19 -4.10
N ALA A 115 13.20 16.02 -2.77
CA ALA A 115 13.03 14.71 -2.14
C ALA A 115 11.73 14.03 -2.56
N LYS A 116 10.62 14.77 -2.50
CA LYS A 116 9.31 14.30 -2.94
C LYS A 116 9.33 13.90 -4.41
N GLU A 117 9.85 14.75 -5.28
CA GLU A 117 9.94 14.47 -6.72
C GLU A 117 10.78 13.22 -7.00
N LYS A 118 11.92 13.06 -6.32
CA LYS A 118 12.77 11.89 -6.46
C LYS A 118 12.04 10.60 -6.04
N ILE A 119 11.34 10.61 -4.91
CA ILE A 119 10.58 9.45 -4.42
C ILE A 119 9.42 9.14 -5.37
N VAL A 120 8.67 10.16 -5.81
CA VAL A 120 7.54 9.99 -6.73
C VAL A 120 8.01 9.38 -8.04
N ASN A 121 9.10 9.90 -8.62
CA ASN A 121 9.65 9.36 -9.86
C ASN A 121 10.16 7.93 -9.68
N TRP A 122 10.72 7.59 -8.52
CA TRP A 122 11.21 6.24 -8.27
C TRP A 122 10.06 5.20 -8.15
N ILE A 123 8.96 5.55 -7.50
CA ILE A 123 7.86 4.62 -7.24
C ILE A 123 6.87 4.58 -8.40
N PHE A 124 6.51 5.74 -8.95
CA PHE A 124 5.34 5.92 -9.82
C PHE A 124 5.70 6.18 -11.29
N THR A 125 6.95 6.00 -11.70
CA THR A 125 7.30 5.93 -13.12
C THR A 125 6.98 4.54 -13.66
N LYS A 126 6.12 4.49 -14.68
CA LYS A 126 5.73 3.28 -15.39
C LYS A 126 6.84 2.78 -16.32
N PRO A 127 6.81 1.51 -16.77
CA PRO A 127 7.78 0.97 -17.71
C PRO A 127 7.88 1.72 -19.05
N ASP A 128 6.84 2.45 -19.44
CA ASP A 128 6.82 3.29 -20.65
C ASP A 128 7.47 4.68 -20.46
N GLY A 129 7.97 4.97 -19.26
CA GLY A 129 8.60 6.23 -18.89
C GLY A 129 7.64 7.35 -18.48
N THR A 130 6.32 7.09 -18.49
CA THR A 130 5.33 8.05 -17.99
C THR A 130 5.20 7.97 -16.47
N ILE A 131 4.87 9.08 -15.82
CA ILE A 131 4.59 9.12 -14.38
C ILE A 131 3.08 8.97 -14.18
N GLN A 132 2.66 8.18 -13.19
CA GLN A 132 1.25 8.05 -12.84
C GLN A 132 0.64 9.41 -12.48
N ASP A 133 -0.52 9.68 -13.07
CA ASP A 133 -1.29 10.87 -12.76
C ASP A 133 -2.20 10.65 -11.53
N PHE A 134 -2.13 11.59 -10.59
CA PHE A 134 -2.92 11.62 -9.37
C PHE A 134 -3.99 12.74 -9.37
N GLU A 135 -4.02 13.61 -10.40
CA GLU A 135 -4.98 14.73 -10.49
C GLU A 135 -6.43 14.26 -10.68
N LYS A 136 -6.61 13.06 -11.23
CA LYS A 136 -7.90 12.36 -11.29
C LYS A 136 -7.88 11.17 -10.34
N PRO A 137 -8.10 11.40 -9.04
CA PRO A 137 -8.22 10.30 -8.11
C PRO A 137 -9.36 9.38 -8.55
N GLU A 138 -9.19 8.09 -8.29
CA GLU A 138 -10.21 7.09 -8.59
C GLU A 138 -11.58 7.53 -8.01
N ASP A 139 -12.61 7.65 -8.86
CA ASP A 139 -14.03 7.81 -8.47
C ASP A 139 -14.58 6.52 -7.83
N ASP A 140 -13.75 5.72 -7.14
CA ASP A 140 -14.23 4.60 -6.36
C ASP A 140 -14.85 5.15 -5.06
N PRO A 141 -16.16 4.99 -4.83
CA PRO A 141 -16.84 5.45 -3.62
C PRO A 141 -16.20 4.93 -2.32
N VAL A 142 -15.29 3.95 -2.37
CA VAL A 142 -14.53 3.46 -1.22
C VAL A 142 -13.44 4.41 -0.71
N VAL A 143 -12.82 5.25 -1.55
CA VAL A 143 -11.86 6.28 -1.07
C VAL A 143 -12.61 7.38 -0.30
N LEU A 144 -13.82 7.72 -0.74
CA LEU A 144 -14.69 8.71 -0.10
C LEU A 144 -15.41 8.15 1.15
N ALA A 145 -15.85 6.89 1.14
CA ALA A 145 -16.60 6.29 2.26
C ALA A 145 -15.74 5.95 3.49
N ALA A 146 -14.43 5.75 3.31
CA ALA A 146 -13.49 5.62 4.43
C ALA A 146 -13.40 6.91 5.27
N ALA A 147 -13.74 8.07 4.68
CA ALA A 147 -13.78 9.36 5.37
C ALA A 147 -15.12 9.65 6.10
N THR A 148 -16.19 8.88 5.85
CA THR A 148 -17.54 9.20 6.37
C THR A 148 -18.12 8.21 7.37
N HIS A 149 -17.42 7.12 7.72
CA HIS A 149 -17.89 6.22 8.79
C HIS A 149 -17.65 6.82 10.19
N LYS A 150 -18.48 7.79 10.58
CA LYS A 150 -18.85 7.96 11.99
C LYS A 150 -19.58 6.70 12.42
N ARG A 151 -18.83 5.72 12.96
CA ARG A 151 -19.42 4.58 13.66
C ARG A 151 -20.10 5.13 14.93
N SER A 152 -21.43 5.02 14.94
CA SER A 152 -22.29 5.31 16.10
C SER A 152 -21.97 4.42 17.29
#